data_AF-R6FF36-F1
#
_entry.id   AF-R6FF36-F1
#
_cell.length_a   1.000
_cell.length_b   1.000
_cell.length_c   1.000
_cell.angle_alpha   90.00
_cell.angle_beta   90.00
_cell.angle_gamma   90.00
#
_symmetry.space_group_name_H-M   'P 1'
#
loop_
_entity.id
_entity.type
_entity.pdbx_description
1 polymer ?
#
loop_
_entity_poly.entity_id
_entity_poly.type
_entity_poly.pdbx_seq_one_letter_code
_entity_poly.pdbx_strand_id
1 'polypeptide(L)'
;MKKQTVSQFIFLLTASIFFFSCGNKMNKNTGSLEFDSIQVNETAHLFGDTAKPACNLVINFTFASQSSDPRLKDSLNTYFLSVCLGDKYLAMQPEKAIEQYTQKYISDYRSDLEPLYQKENNDTSSDVGAWYSYYKHLQSNVQYYAKDLLVYRFRYEEYTGGAHGIYMTSFLNLDLRTMRPIRLDDLFAEGYEESLTDLLWNQLMAIHKVTSREELEEMGYASTGELTPTENFYLTKEGITFYYNVYDIAPYVMGAIEISLPWEMMQHLLSDSLQITESVR
;
A
#
# COMPACT_ATOMS: atom_id res chain seq x y z
N MET A 1 6.26 90.79 -23.41
CA MET A 1 6.08 90.23 -22.06
C MET A 1 5.78 88.74 -22.19
N LYS A 2 6.58 87.87 -21.52
CA LYS A 2 6.25 86.54 -20.91
C LYS A 2 5.33 85.59 -21.70
N LYS A 3 5.58 84.30 -21.92
CA LYS A 3 6.59 83.31 -21.47
C LYS A 3 6.46 82.10 -22.41
N GLN A 4 7.58 81.45 -22.73
CA GLN A 4 7.62 80.11 -23.30
C GLN A 4 7.06 79.08 -22.31
N THR A 5 6.35 78.06 -22.81
CA THR A 5 6.35 76.73 -22.21
C THR A 5 6.38 75.67 -23.29
N VAL A 6 7.40 74.82 -23.15
CA VAL A 6 7.81 73.68 -23.95
C VAL A 6 6.74 72.57 -23.88
N SER A 7 6.37 71.99 -25.01
CA SER A 7 5.62 70.72 -25.04
C SER A 7 6.58 69.61 -25.49
N GLN A 8 6.96 68.75 -24.55
CA GLN A 8 7.80 67.59 -24.80
C GLN A 8 6.99 66.51 -25.52
N PHE A 9 7.49 66.07 -26.69
CA PHE A 9 7.03 64.86 -27.35
C PHE A 9 7.70 63.66 -26.67
N ILE A 10 6.90 62.82 -26.00
CA ILE A 10 7.35 61.52 -25.48
C ILE A 10 7.01 60.47 -26.54
N PHE A 11 8.03 59.93 -27.21
CA PHE A 11 7.93 58.71 -28.00
C PHE A 11 7.88 57.51 -27.05
N LEU A 12 6.73 56.85 -26.96
CA LEU A 12 6.60 55.56 -26.30
C LEU A 12 7.11 54.47 -27.25
N LEU A 13 8.35 54.01 -27.03
CA LEU A 13 8.88 52.79 -27.62
C LEU A 13 8.21 51.60 -26.94
N THR A 14 7.26 50.95 -27.62
CA THR A 14 6.72 49.66 -27.16
C THR A 14 7.77 48.58 -27.45
N ALA A 15 8.57 48.25 -26.44
CA ALA A 15 9.41 47.06 -26.46
C ALA A 15 8.52 45.83 -26.26
N SER A 16 8.20 45.13 -27.36
CA SER A 16 7.58 43.81 -27.32
C SER A 16 8.59 42.80 -26.77
N ILE A 17 8.57 42.58 -25.46
CA ILE A 17 9.33 41.52 -24.81
C ILE A 17 8.59 40.20 -25.07
N PHE A 18 9.02 39.47 -26.09
CA PHE A 18 8.68 38.06 -26.25
C PHE A 18 9.42 37.27 -25.18
N PHE A 19 8.73 36.94 -24.08
CA PHE A 19 9.21 35.89 -23.18
C PHE A 19 9.03 34.54 -23.88
N PHE A 20 10.08 34.05 -24.54
CA PHE A 20 10.24 32.62 -24.76
C PHE A 20 10.44 31.97 -23.39
N SER A 21 9.35 31.53 -22.77
CA SER A 21 9.42 30.56 -21.69
C SER A 21 10.02 29.29 -22.27
N CYS A 22 11.33 29.10 -22.10
CA CYS A 22 11.96 27.81 -22.24
C CYS A 22 11.18 26.83 -21.36
N GLY A 23 10.34 26.01 -21.99
CA GLY A 23 9.60 24.95 -21.34
C GLY A 23 10.61 24.02 -20.68
N ASN A 24 10.78 24.18 -19.37
CA ASN A 24 11.53 23.28 -18.54
C ASN A 24 10.82 21.92 -18.69
N LYS A 25 11.37 21.02 -19.51
CA LYS A 25 10.99 19.60 -19.49
C LYS A 25 11.50 19.02 -18.17
N MET A 26 10.95 19.46 -17.05
CA MET A 26 10.98 18.68 -15.83
C MET A 26 10.23 17.40 -16.17
N ASN A 27 10.89 16.26 -16.03
CA ASN A 27 10.22 14.96 -15.97
C ASN A 27 9.20 15.04 -14.83
N LYS A 28 7.96 15.42 -15.16
CA LYS A 28 6.86 15.46 -14.21
C LYS A 28 6.32 14.06 -14.12
N ASN A 29 6.14 13.57 -12.90
CA ASN A 29 5.43 12.33 -12.68
C ASN A 29 4.00 12.45 -13.25
N THR A 30 3.51 11.36 -13.81
CA THR A 30 2.19 11.28 -14.43
C THR A 30 1.12 11.63 -13.43
N GLY A 31 0.25 12.58 -13.79
CA GLY A 31 -0.80 13.10 -12.93
C GLY A 31 -0.40 14.26 -12.02
N SER A 32 0.88 14.52 -11.76
CA SER A 32 1.30 15.49 -10.72
C SER A 32 0.52 15.27 -9.41
N LEU A 33 0.49 14.04 -8.94
CA LEU A 33 -0.31 13.61 -7.80
C LEU A 33 0.20 14.24 -6.49
N GLU A 34 -0.74 14.70 -5.68
CA GLU A 34 -0.50 15.01 -4.27
C GLU A 34 -1.31 14.04 -3.41
N PHE A 35 -0.77 13.71 -2.24
CA PHE A 35 -1.35 12.74 -1.32
C PHE A 35 -1.61 13.39 0.04
N ASP A 36 -2.68 12.95 0.69
CA ASP A 36 -2.98 13.28 2.08
C ASP A 36 -3.42 12.00 2.81
N SER A 37 -3.71 12.10 4.10
CA SER A 37 -4.10 10.98 4.95
C SER A 37 -5.34 11.27 5.78
N ILE A 38 -6.22 10.28 5.89
CA ILE A 38 -7.31 10.28 6.86
C ILE A 38 -6.86 9.46 8.06
N GLN A 39 -6.95 10.06 9.25
CA GLN A 39 -6.55 9.42 10.50
C GLN A 39 -7.77 9.19 11.41
N VAL A 40 -7.87 7.98 11.94
CA VAL A 40 -8.88 7.55 12.92
C VAL A 40 -8.15 6.88 14.07
N ASN A 41 -8.57 7.18 15.29
CA ASN A 41 -8.17 6.45 16.50
C ASN A 41 -9.39 6.38 17.42
N GLU A 42 -10.10 5.27 17.35
CA GLU A 42 -11.38 5.06 18.02
C GLU A 42 -11.30 3.91 19.00
N THR A 43 -11.84 4.12 20.19
CA THR A 43 -12.00 3.08 21.21
C THR A 43 -13.47 2.96 21.57
N ALA A 44 -14.03 1.78 21.37
CA ALA A 44 -15.44 1.52 21.67
C ALA A 44 -15.58 0.37 22.65
N HIS A 45 -16.09 0.69 23.84
CA HIS A 45 -16.36 -0.30 24.88
C HIS A 45 -17.68 -1.04 24.63
N LEU A 46 -17.74 -2.30 25.07
CA LEU A 46 -18.99 -3.06 25.17
C LEU A 46 -19.99 -2.31 26.05
N PHE A 47 -21.26 -2.30 25.63
CA PHE A 47 -22.38 -1.59 26.28
C PHE A 47 -22.18 -0.08 26.46
N GLY A 48 -21.14 0.50 25.86
CA GLY A 48 -20.75 1.90 26.09
C GLY A 48 -20.20 2.19 27.49
N ASP A 49 -19.79 1.16 28.25
CA ASP A 49 -19.27 1.29 29.61
C ASP A 49 -17.74 1.20 29.64
N THR A 50 -17.06 2.27 30.06
CA THR A 50 -15.59 2.33 30.09
C THR A 50 -14.93 1.33 31.04
N ALA A 51 -15.70 0.73 31.96
CA ALA A 51 -15.22 -0.35 32.81
C ALA A 51 -15.24 -1.74 32.12
N LYS A 52 -15.79 -1.83 30.90
CA LYS A 52 -15.87 -3.07 30.12
C LYS A 52 -14.76 -3.15 29.07
N PRO A 53 -14.47 -4.35 28.54
CA PRO A 53 -13.57 -4.51 27.40
C PRO A 53 -13.95 -3.61 26.20
N ALA A 54 -12.98 -3.34 25.34
CA ALA A 54 -13.16 -2.48 24.18
C ALA A 54 -12.48 -3.06 22.92
N CYS A 55 -12.95 -2.60 21.77
CA CYS A 55 -12.14 -2.61 20.56
C CYS A 55 -11.39 -1.29 20.41
N ASN A 56 -10.18 -1.34 19.85
CA ASN A 56 -9.43 -0.18 19.40
C ASN A 56 -9.21 -0.25 17.88
N LEU A 57 -9.64 0.77 17.15
CA LEU A 57 -9.45 0.89 15.71
C LEU A 57 -8.56 2.08 15.42
N VAL A 58 -7.41 1.81 14.79
CA VAL A 58 -6.53 2.84 14.26
C VAL A 58 -6.51 2.74 12.74
N ILE A 59 -6.80 3.84 12.06
CA ILE A 59 -6.68 3.93 10.60
C ILE A 59 -5.79 5.11 10.26
N ASN A 60 -4.81 4.87 9.39
CA ASN A 60 -4.06 5.90 8.70
C ASN A 60 -4.11 5.57 7.20
N PHE A 61 -5.08 6.17 6.51
CA PHE A 61 -5.37 5.88 5.11
C PHE A 61 -4.85 7.00 4.21
N THR A 62 -3.80 6.71 3.44
CA THR A 62 -3.27 7.62 2.43
C THR A 62 -4.11 7.58 1.16
N PHE A 63 -4.46 8.74 0.60
CA PHE A 63 -5.23 8.85 -0.63
C PHE A 63 -4.69 9.95 -1.55
N ALA A 64 -5.02 9.89 -2.85
CA ALA A 64 -4.70 10.96 -3.78
C ALA A 64 -5.66 12.13 -3.56
N SER A 65 -5.14 13.24 -3.03
CA SER A 65 -5.90 14.44 -2.70
C SER A 65 -6.00 15.41 -3.88
N GLN A 66 -4.95 15.50 -4.70
CA GLN A 66 -4.93 16.32 -5.91
C GLN A 66 -4.29 15.59 -7.09
N SER A 67 -4.69 16.00 -8.30
CA SER A 67 -4.11 15.53 -9.56
C SER A 67 -4.42 16.54 -10.65
N SER A 68 -3.49 16.69 -11.59
CA SER A 68 -3.74 17.36 -12.88
C SER A 68 -4.72 16.59 -13.79
N ASP A 69 -4.94 15.30 -13.51
CA ASP A 69 -5.98 14.45 -14.12
C ASP A 69 -6.93 13.91 -13.04
N PRO A 70 -8.16 14.43 -12.94
CA PRO A 70 -9.16 13.97 -11.98
C PRO A 70 -9.55 12.49 -12.12
N ARG A 71 -9.56 11.93 -13.35
CA ARG A 71 -9.96 10.52 -13.56
C ARG A 71 -8.91 9.57 -13.00
N LEU A 72 -7.64 9.90 -13.20
CA LEU A 72 -6.52 9.20 -12.57
C LEU A 72 -6.65 9.21 -11.04
N LYS A 73 -6.91 10.38 -10.44
CA LYS A 73 -7.13 10.51 -8.99
C LYS A 73 -8.26 9.61 -8.50
N ASP A 74 -9.40 9.64 -9.17
CA ASP A 74 -10.58 8.87 -8.77
C ASP A 74 -10.32 7.36 -8.86
N SER A 75 -9.71 6.90 -9.95
CA SER A 75 -9.35 5.50 -10.13
C SER A 75 -8.31 5.01 -9.12
N LEU A 76 -7.32 5.83 -8.78
CA LEU A 76 -6.35 5.50 -7.72
C LEU A 76 -7.05 5.31 -6.38
N ASN A 77 -7.93 6.24 -6.00
CA ASN A 77 -8.66 6.15 -4.74
C ASN A 77 -9.59 4.92 -4.71
N THR A 78 -10.19 4.53 -5.84
CA THR A 78 -10.93 3.26 -5.95
C THR A 78 -10.04 2.05 -5.61
N TYR A 79 -8.83 1.97 -6.18
CA TYR A 79 -7.90 0.89 -5.86
C TYR A 79 -7.43 0.92 -4.41
N PHE A 80 -7.10 2.10 -3.87
CA PHE A 80 -6.66 2.26 -2.49
C PHE A 80 -7.76 1.84 -1.51
N LEU A 81 -9.01 2.20 -1.78
CA LEU A 81 -10.15 1.78 -0.96
C LEU A 81 -10.41 0.27 -1.05
N SER A 82 -10.33 -0.31 -2.24
CA SER A 82 -10.49 -1.76 -2.43
C SER A 82 -9.43 -2.54 -1.64
N VAL A 83 -8.15 -2.18 -1.76
CA VAL A 83 -7.08 -2.91 -1.05
C VAL A 83 -7.13 -2.71 0.47
N CYS A 84 -7.51 -1.51 0.95
CA CYS A 84 -7.50 -1.23 2.39
C CYS A 84 -8.78 -1.66 3.11
N LEU A 85 -9.95 -1.52 2.49
CA LEU A 85 -11.26 -1.67 3.13
C LEU A 85 -12.13 -2.76 2.48
N GLY A 86 -11.78 -3.22 1.27
CA GLY A 86 -12.55 -4.16 0.47
C GLY A 86 -13.50 -3.50 -0.55
N ASP A 87 -13.97 -4.30 -1.51
CA ASP A 87 -14.70 -3.82 -2.69
C ASP A 87 -16.03 -3.10 -2.39
N LYS A 88 -16.60 -3.32 -1.21
CA LYS A 88 -17.83 -2.62 -0.78
C LYS A 88 -17.65 -1.10 -0.75
N TYR A 89 -16.43 -0.59 -0.60
CA TYR A 89 -16.13 0.82 -0.40
C TYR A 89 -15.57 1.52 -1.66
N LEU A 90 -15.30 0.78 -2.74
CA LEU A 90 -14.52 1.25 -3.90
C LEU A 90 -15.15 2.46 -4.65
N ALA A 91 -16.47 2.62 -4.56
CA ALA A 91 -17.22 3.67 -5.23
C ALA A 91 -17.54 4.88 -4.34
N MET A 92 -16.97 4.93 -3.14
CA MET A 92 -17.18 6.01 -2.17
C MET A 92 -16.07 7.05 -2.24
N GLN A 93 -16.35 8.24 -1.71
CA GLN A 93 -15.29 9.19 -1.38
C GLN A 93 -14.51 8.67 -0.16
N PRO A 94 -13.17 8.84 -0.11
CA PRO A 94 -12.32 8.36 0.98
C PRO A 94 -12.87 8.64 2.39
N GLU A 95 -13.28 9.87 2.67
CA GLU A 95 -13.77 10.29 3.99
C GLU A 95 -15.02 9.50 4.40
N LYS A 96 -15.97 9.34 3.47
CA LYS A 96 -17.18 8.57 3.71
C LYS A 96 -16.92 7.07 3.86
N ALA A 97 -15.97 6.53 3.10
CA ALA A 97 -15.60 5.13 3.20
C ALA A 97 -15.02 4.80 4.57
N ILE A 98 -14.09 5.65 5.04
CA ILE A 98 -13.44 5.49 6.34
C ILE A 98 -14.44 5.67 7.49
N GLU A 99 -15.32 6.67 7.40
CA GLU A 99 -16.41 6.87 8.37
C GLU A 99 -17.32 5.63 8.47
N GLN A 100 -17.81 5.12 7.33
CA GLN A 100 -18.68 3.95 7.32
C GLN A 100 -17.98 2.68 7.78
N TYR A 101 -16.72 2.48 7.40
CA TYR A 101 -15.92 1.35 7.86
C TYR A 101 -15.77 1.38 9.39
N THR A 102 -15.47 2.56 9.94
CA THR A 102 -15.29 2.78 11.39
C THR A 102 -16.58 2.47 12.15
N GLN A 103 -17.71 3.02 11.71
CA GLN A 103 -19.02 2.76 12.31
C GLN A 103 -19.37 1.26 12.24
N LYS A 104 -19.12 0.62 11.10
CA LYS A 104 -19.38 -0.81 10.92
C LYS A 104 -18.53 -1.66 11.85
N TYR A 105 -17.21 -1.42 11.92
CA TYR A 105 -16.31 -2.19 12.79
C TYR A 105 -16.76 -2.13 14.26
N ILE A 106 -17.09 -0.94 14.76
CA ILE A 106 -17.58 -0.74 16.13
C ILE A 106 -18.93 -1.44 16.35
N SER A 107 -19.84 -1.32 15.37
CA SER A 107 -21.17 -1.95 15.45
C SER A 107 -21.07 -3.47 15.45
N ASP A 108 -20.25 -4.05 14.59
CA ASP A 108 -20.04 -5.50 14.51
C ASP A 108 -19.43 -6.02 15.82
N TYR A 109 -18.37 -5.36 16.32
CA TYR A 109 -17.75 -5.72 17.60
C TYR A 109 -18.76 -5.80 18.75
N ARG A 110 -19.60 -4.76 18.91
CA ARG A 110 -20.64 -4.75 19.96
C ARG A 110 -21.70 -5.80 19.72
N SER A 111 -22.25 -5.86 18.50
CA SER A 111 -23.33 -6.79 18.16
C SER A 111 -22.94 -8.25 18.39
N ASP A 112 -21.70 -8.60 18.06
CA ASP A 112 -21.21 -9.98 18.16
C ASP A 112 -20.83 -10.34 19.60
N LEU A 113 -20.18 -9.42 20.33
CA LEU A 113 -19.56 -9.75 21.61
C LEU A 113 -20.41 -9.41 22.84
N GLU A 114 -21.32 -8.43 22.77
CA GLU A 114 -22.17 -8.07 23.92
C GLU A 114 -23.03 -9.25 24.42
N PRO A 115 -23.71 -10.03 23.56
CA PRO A 115 -24.48 -11.19 24.02
C PRO A 115 -23.61 -12.30 24.62
N LEU A 116 -22.41 -12.52 24.05
CA LEU A 116 -21.46 -13.52 24.52
C LEU A 116 -20.91 -13.15 25.91
N TYR A 117 -20.49 -11.89 26.06
CA TYR A 117 -19.97 -11.36 27.32
C TYR A 117 -21.00 -11.45 28.45
N GLN A 118 -22.27 -11.11 28.18
CA GLN A 118 -23.34 -11.22 29.18
C GLN A 118 -23.55 -12.66 29.65
N LYS A 119 -23.48 -13.63 28.74
CA LYS A 119 -23.66 -15.05 29.07
C LYS A 119 -22.51 -15.55 29.95
N GLU A 120 -21.27 -15.31 29.54
CA GLU A 120 -20.09 -15.84 30.25
C GLU A 120 -19.86 -15.18 31.61
N ASN A 121 -20.11 -13.87 31.73
CA ASN A 121 -19.98 -13.16 33.00
C ASN A 121 -21.02 -13.61 34.05
N ASN A 122 -22.13 -14.21 33.62
CA ASN A 122 -23.12 -14.79 34.53
C ASN A 122 -22.78 -16.25 34.92
N ASP A 123 -22.08 -16.98 34.07
CA ASP A 123 -21.81 -18.42 34.21
C ASP A 123 -20.43 -18.74 34.83
N THR A 124 -19.49 -17.79 34.86
CA THR A 124 -18.10 -18.03 35.28
C THR A 124 -17.62 -17.10 36.41
N SER A 125 -16.77 -17.61 37.31
CA SER A 125 -16.10 -16.84 38.37
C SER A 125 -14.72 -16.28 37.95
N SER A 126 -14.35 -16.46 36.68
CA SER A 126 -13.06 -16.06 36.10
C SER A 126 -13.15 -14.73 35.36
N ASP A 127 -12.07 -13.94 35.40
CA ASP A 127 -11.94 -12.70 34.63
C ASP A 127 -11.77 -13.01 33.13
N VAL A 128 -12.90 -13.07 32.41
CA VAL A 128 -12.96 -13.31 30.96
C VAL A 128 -12.67 -12.04 30.15
N GLY A 129 -12.46 -10.88 30.77
CA GLY A 129 -12.39 -9.58 30.09
C GLY A 129 -11.29 -9.49 29.02
N ALA A 130 -10.19 -10.22 29.20
CA ALA A 130 -9.08 -10.24 28.25
C ALA A 130 -9.46 -10.81 26.88
N TRP A 131 -10.41 -11.74 26.81
CA TRP A 131 -10.84 -12.36 25.54
C TRP A 131 -11.64 -11.42 24.65
N TYR A 132 -12.16 -10.34 25.23
CA TYR A 132 -13.04 -9.37 24.56
C TYR A 132 -12.33 -8.07 24.18
N SER A 133 -11.03 -7.96 24.44
CA SER A 133 -10.23 -6.78 24.11
C SER A 133 -9.64 -6.93 22.71
N TYR A 134 -10.19 -6.20 21.73
CA TYR A 134 -9.81 -6.32 20.32
C TYR A 134 -9.00 -5.10 19.87
N TYR A 135 -8.14 -5.26 18.87
CA TYR A 135 -7.61 -4.12 18.15
C TYR A 135 -7.49 -4.40 16.65
N LYS A 136 -7.54 -3.33 15.85
CA LYS A 136 -7.31 -3.36 14.40
C LYS A 136 -6.56 -2.11 13.98
N HIS A 137 -5.45 -2.29 13.29
CA HIS A 137 -4.65 -1.22 12.73
C HIS A 137 -4.62 -1.34 11.20
N LEU A 138 -5.05 -0.29 10.51
CA LEU A 138 -4.99 -0.15 9.06
C LEU A 138 -4.03 0.99 8.73
N GLN A 139 -2.93 0.71 8.06
CA GLN A 139 -1.96 1.74 7.68
C GLN A 139 -1.62 1.63 6.20
N SER A 140 -1.75 2.71 5.45
CA SER A 140 -1.33 2.74 4.06
C SER A 140 -0.49 3.96 3.73
N ASN A 141 0.39 3.82 2.74
CA ASN A 141 1.22 4.91 2.23
C ASN A 141 1.62 4.67 0.78
N VAL A 142 1.91 5.77 0.06
CA VAL A 142 2.63 5.69 -1.21
C VAL A 142 4.10 5.41 -0.90
N GLN A 143 4.58 4.23 -1.27
CA GLN A 143 5.97 3.81 -1.06
C GLN A 143 6.90 4.34 -2.13
N TYR A 144 6.41 4.42 -3.38
CA TYR A 144 7.17 4.95 -4.50
C TYR A 144 6.24 5.66 -5.48
N TYR A 145 6.68 6.79 -6.03
CA TYR A 145 5.99 7.50 -7.10
C TYR A 145 7.01 8.22 -7.99
N ALA A 146 7.24 7.67 -9.17
CA ALA A 146 8.15 8.26 -10.15
C ALA A 146 7.70 7.96 -11.57
N LYS A 147 7.75 8.98 -12.44
CA LYS A 147 7.29 8.88 -13.84
C LYS A 147 5.88 8.29 -13.88
N ASP A 148 5.76 7.06 -14.36
CA ASP A 148 4.50 6.33 -14.57
C ASP A 148 4.25 5.19 -13.57
N LEU A 149 5.15 4.98 -12.60
CA LEU A 149 4.97 3.96 -11.57
C LEU A 149 4.53 4.59 -10.26
N LEU A 150 3.47 4.02 -9.67
CA LEU A 150 3.11 4.23 -8.27
C LEU A 150 3.08 2.88 -7.54
N VAL A 151 3.83 2.78 -6.45
CA VAL A 151 3.77 1.64 -5.53
C VAL A 151 3.08 2.09 -4.26
N TYR A 152 1.96 1.44 -3.95
CA TYR A 152 1.18 1.69 -2.76
C TYR A 152 1.32 0.51 -1.81
N ARG A 153 1.62 0.80 -0.55
CA ARG A 153 1.76 -0.20 0.51
C ARG A 153 0.56 -0.09 1.45
N PHE A 154 0.01 -1.24 1.81
CA PHE A 154 -1.01 -1.37 2.85
C PHE A 154 -0.56 -2.39 3.88
N ARG A 155 -0.61 -2.03 5.16
CA ARG A 155 -0.36 -2.90 6.30
C ARG A 155 -1.64 -3.00 7.13
N TYR A 156 -1.97 -4.24 7.45
CA TYR A 156 -3.07 -4.64 8.30
C TYR A 156 -2.51 -5.35 9.54
N GLU A 157 -3.08 -5.05 10.70
CA GLU A 157 -2.83 -5.81 11.93
C GLU A 157 -4.14 -5.93 12.70
N GLU A 158 -4.44 -7.11 13.23
CA GLU A 158 -5.65 -7.35 14.00
C GLU A 158 -5.40 -8.36 15.12
N TYR A 159 -6.03 -8.09 16.26
CA TYR A 159 -6.16 -9.03 17.36
C TYR A 159 -7.61 -9.11 17.80
N THR A 160 -8.10 -10.34 17.92
CA THR A 160 -9.48 -10.65 18.32
C THR A 160 -9.50 -11.63 19.49
N GLY A 161 -8.57 -11.49 20.44
CA GLY A 161 -8.38 -12.45 21.53
C GLY A 161 -7.47 -13.63 21.14
N GLY A 162 -7.10 -14.45 22.13
CA GLY A 162 -6.22 -15.61 21.95
C GLY A 162 -4.74 -15.31 22.17
N ALA A 163 -3.87 -16.19 21.68
CA ALA A 163 -2.43 -16.16 21.97
C ALA A 163 -1.67 -15.00 21.30
N HIS A 164 -2.06 -14.63 20.08
CA HIS A 164 -1.47 -13.52 19.33
C HIS A 164 -2.45 -13.03 18.25
N GLY A 165 -2.16 -11.85 17.68
CA GLY A 165 -2.89 -11.32 16.53
C GLY A 165 -2.37 -11.85 15.20
N ILE A 166 -2.80 -11.24 14.11
CA ILE A 166 -2.31 -11.45 12.76
C ILE A 166 -1.90 -10.10 12.16
N TYR A 167 -0.87 -10.09 11.32
CA TYR A 167 -0.53 -8.92 10.53
C TYR A 167 -0.19 -9.34 9.10
N MET A 168 -0.52 -8.46 8.16
CA MET A 168 -0.28 -8.66 6.74
C MET A 168 0.19 -7.34 6.11
N THR A 169 1.03 -7.42 5.09
CA THR A 169 1.34 -6.30 4.20
C THR A 169 1.03 -6.69 2.77
N SER A 170 0.35 -5.80 2.06
CA SER A 170 0.02 -5.93 0.65
C SER A 170 0.59 -4.77 -0.14
N PHE A 171 1.01 -5.03 -1.36
CA PHE A 171 1.53 -4.04 -2.29
C PHE A 171 0.68 -3.95 -3.55
N LEU A 172 0.57 -2.74 -4.06
CA LEU A 172 -0.10 -2.46 -5.32
C LEU A 172 0.86 -1.66 -6.21
N ASN A 173 1.33 -2.30 -7.27
CA ASN A 173 2.15 -1.67 -8.32
C ASN A 173 1.21 -1.18 -9.41
N LEU A 174 1.18 0.12 -9.68
CA LEU A 174 0.26 0.73 -10.65
C LEU A 174 1.03 1.36 -11.80
N ASP A 175 0.69 0.97 -13.02
CA ASP A 175 1.07 1.70 -14.24
C ASP A 175 0.07 2.83 -14.48
N LEU A 176 0.52 4.07 -14.26
CA LEU A 176 -0.30 5.27 -14.35
C LEU A 176 -0.68 5.64 -15.79
N ARG A 177 -0.07 5.02 -16.81
CA ARG A 177 -0.45 5.22 -18.23
C ARG A 177 -1.66 4.38 -18.58
N THR A 178 -1.69 3.14 -18.07
CA THR A 178 -2.76 2.17 -18.38
C THR A 178 -3.85 2.13 -17.33
N MET A 179 -3.59 2.73 -16.16
CA MET A 179 -4.49 2.76 -15.00
C MET A 179 -4.82 1.38 -14.45
N ARG A 180 -3.84 0.49 -14.43
CA ARG A 180 -4.02 -0.90 -14.00
C ARG A 180 -2.92 -1.36 -13.04
N PRO A 181 -3.24 -2.28 -12.12
CA PRO A 181 -2.25 -3.00 -11.36
C PRO A 181 -1.35 -3.82 -12.29
N ILE A 182 -0.05 -3.77 -12.04
CA ILE A 182 0.96 -4.59 -12.73
C ILE A 182 0.99 -5.96 -12.04
N ARG A 183 0.85 -7.02 -12.83
CA ARG A 183 0.89 -8.43 -12.41
C ARG A 183 2.21 -9.08 -12.84
N LEU A 184 2.54 -10.25 -12.32
CA LEU A 184 3.75 -10.96 -12.74
C LEU A 184 3.73 -11.29 -14.24
N ASP A 185 2.57 -11.66 -14.77
CA ASP A 185 2.38 -11.95 -16.21
C ASP A 185 2.58 -10.73 -17.12
N ASP A 186 2.50 -9.50 -16.58
CA ASP A 186 2.86 -8.29 -17.33
C ASP A 186 4.39 -8.10 -17.40
N LEU A 187 5.13 -8.64 -16.43
CA LEU A 187 6.57 -8.47 -16.26
C LEU A 187 7.39 -9.56 -16.96
N PHE A 188 6.91 -10.79 -16.94
CA PHE A 188 7.67 -11.96 -17.34
C PHE A 188 7.09 -12.64 -18.58
N ALA A 189 7.95 -13.31 -19.36
CA ALA A 189 7.52 -14.14 -20.47
C ALA A 189 6.81 -15.40 -19.97
N GLU A 190 5.87 -15.96 -20.74
CA GLU A 190 5.12 -17.17 -20.38
C GLU A 190 6.06 -18.34 -19.97
N GLY A 191 5.70 -19.06 -18.91
CA GLY A 191 6.51 -20.17 -18.36
C GLY A 191 7.64 -19.73 -17.42
N TYR A 192 7.58 -18.51 -16.88
CA TYR A 192 8.59 -17.96 -15.97
C TYR A 192 8.59 -18.62 -14.59
N GLU A 193 7.50 -19.28 -14.18
CA GLU A 193 7.20 -19.61 -12.79
C GLU A 193 8.27 -20.49 -12.15
N GLU A 194 8.71 -21.55 -12.83
CA GLU A 194 9.76 -22.46 -12.34
C GLU A 194 11.12 -21.76 -12.25
N SER A 195 11.50 -21.01 -13.29
CA SER A 195 12.78 -20.30 -13.31
C SER A 195 12.83 -19.18 -12.27
N LEU A 196 11.73 -18.47 -12.06
CA LEU A 196 11.61 -17.43 -11.03
C LEU A 196 11.61 -18.05 -9.63
N THR A 197 10.96 -19.21 -9.45
CA THR A 197 11.05 -20.00 -8.21
C THR A 197 12.50 -20.35 -7.88
N ASP A 198 13.27 -20.81 -8.87
CA ASP A 198 14.69 -21.13 -8.67
C ASP A 198 15.50 -19.89 -8.29
N LEU A 199 15.25 -18.74 -8.91
CA LEU A 199 15.91 -17.48 -8.53
C LEU A 199 15.59 -17.07 -7.08
N LEU A 200 14.33 -17.24 -6.64
CA LEU A 200 13.92 -16.95 -5.27
C LEU A 200 14.64 -17.86 -4.25
N TRP A 201 14.70 -19.16 -4.50
CA TRP A 201 15.46 -20.10 -3.68
C TRP A 201 16.94 -19.75 -3.63
N ASN A 202 17.55 -19.47 -4.78
CA ASN A 202 18.96 -19.11 -4.87
C ASN A 202 19.28 -17.83 -4.09
N GLN A 203 18.40 -16.83 -4.19
CA GLN A 203 18.55 -15.59 -3.45
C GLN A 203 18.40 -15.81 -1.94
N LEU A 204 17.44 -16.64 -1.51
CA LEU A 204 17.25 -16.96 -0.10
C LEU A 204 18.47 -17.73 0.48
N MET A 205 19.01 -18.69 -0.28
CA MET A 205 20.24 -19.39 0.10
C MET A 205 21.42 -18.43 0.24
N ALA A 206 21.56 -17.47 -0.69
CA ALA A 206 22.61 -16.46 -0.64
C ALA A 206 22.49 -15.53 0.60
N ILE A 207 21.27 -15.12 0.95
CA ILE A 207 21.00 -14.31 2.15
C ILE A 207 21.41 -15.04 3.43
N HIS A 208 21.08 -16.33 3.52
CA HIS A 208 21.38 -17.16 4.69
C HIS A 208 22.77 -17.80 4.68
N LYS A 209 23.52 -17.65 3.57
CA LYS A 209 24.87 -18.22 3.37
C LYS A 209 24.89 -19.75 3.49
N VAL A 210 23.85 -20.39 2.98
CA VAL A 210 23.72 -21.85 2.89
C VAL A 210 23.87 -22.30 1.44
N THR A 211 24.05 -23.60 1.22
CA THR A 211 24.36 -24.14 -0.12
C THR A 211 23.30 -25.09 -0.67
N SER A 212 22.28 -25.39 0.11
CA SER A 212 21.20 -26.31 -0.27
C SER A 212 19.83 -25.81 0.20
N ARG A 213 18.78 -26.27 -0.48
CA ARG A 213 17.39 -26.03 -0.07
C ARG A 213 17.06 -26.72 1.26
N GLU A 214 17.58 -27.92 1.47
CA GLU A 214 17.40 -28.69 2.71
C GLU A 214 17.83 -27.89 3.94
N GLU A 215 18.97 -27.17 3.89
CA GLU A 215 19.40 -26.30 4.98
C GLU A 215 18.39 -25.17 5.28
N LEU A 216 17.76 -24.58 4.25
CA LEU A 216 16.71 -23.57 4.45
C LEU A 216 15.43 -24.19 5.01
N GLU A 217 15.06 -25.38 4.54
CA GLU A 217 13.89 -26.12 5.03
C GLU A 217 14.06 -26.49 6.51
N GLU A 218 15.25 -26.94 6.92
CA GLU A 218 15.61 -27.17 8.32
C GLU A 218 15.53 -25.89 9.18
N MET A 219 15.77 -24.72 8.58
CA MET A 219 15.56 -23.42 9.23
C MET A 219 14.08 -23.00 9.32
N GLY A 220 13.17 -23.74 8.67
CA GLY A 220 11.72 -23.52 8.69
C GLY A 220 11.16 -22.85 7.43
N TYR A 221 11.98 -22.54 6.43
CA TYR A 221 11.49 -22.05 5.15
C TYR A 221 10.76 -23.16 4.38
N ALA A 222 9.73 -22.78 3.62
CA ALA A 222 8.79 -23.67 2.96
C ALA A 222 8.05 -24.69 3.85
N SER A 223 8.07 -24.53 5.18
CA SER A 223 7.43 -25.50 6.11
C SER A 223 5.92 -25.33 6.27
N THR A 224 5.37 -24.17 5.88
CA THR A 224 3.92 -23.89 5.92
C THR A 224 3.28 -23.76 4.54
N GLY A 225 4.09 -23.71 3.48
CA GLY A 225 3.68 -23.55 2.09
C GLY A 225 4.89 -23.54 1.16
N GLU A 226 4.70 -23.83 -0.12
CA GLU A 226 5.80 -23.86 -1.08
C GLU A 226 6.30 -22.45 -1.42
N LEU A 227 7.62 -22.26 -1.52
CA LEU A 227 8.19 -21.03 -2.06
C LEU A 227 7.95 -20.96 -3.55
N THR A 228 6.98 -20.15 -3.95
CA THR A 228 6.61 -19.85 -5.35
C THR A 228 6.49 -18.32 -5.54
N PRO A 229 6.57 -17.78 -6.77
CA PRO A 229 6.38 -16.36 -7.02
C PRO A 229 5.01 -15.89 -6.53
N THR A 230 5.00 -14.83 -5.74
CA THR A 230 3.77 -14.24 -5.19
C THR A 230 3.40 -12.98 -5.95
N GLU A 231 2.09 -12.77 -6.15
CA GLU A 231 1.52 -11.51 -6.65
C GLU A 231 1.64 -10.37 -5.63
N ASN A 232 2.06 -10.66 -4.40
CA ASN A 232 2.39 -9.66 -3.39
C ASN A 232 3.86 -9.23 -3.49
N PHE A 233 4.17 -8.42 -4.50
CA PHE A 233 5.52 -7.90 -4.72
C PHE A 233 5.51 -6.38 -4.83
N TYR A 234 6.67 -5.74 -4.77
CA TYR A 234 6.80 -4.34 -5.15
C TYR A 234 8.01 -4.08 -6.04
N LEU A 235 7.85 -3.12 -6.95
CA LEU A 235 8.88 -2.69 -7.89
C LEU A 235 9.74 -1.58 -7.28
N THR A 236 11.05 -1.67 -7.48
CA THR A 236 12.01 -0.60 -7.19
C THR A 236 12.91 -0.36 -8.41
N LYS A 237 13.77 0.66 -8.33
CA LYS A 237 14.75 0.91 -9.39
C LYS A 237 15.76 -0.22 -9.53
N GLU A 238 16.02 -0.93 -8.45
CA GLU A 238 17.01 -2.00 -8.35
C GLU A 238 16.44 -3.35 -8.79
N GLY A 239 15.15 -3.60 -8.60
CA GLY A 239 14.57 -4.89 -8.91
C GLY A 239 13.11 -5.07 -8.45
N ILE A 240 12.80 -6.32 -8.12
CA ILE A 240 11.51 -6.72 -7.56
C ILE A 240 11.76 -7.31 -6.18
N THR A 241 10.98 -6.86 -5.19
CA THR A 241 10.93 -7.53 -3.88
C THR A 241 9.62 -8.29 -3.75
N PHE A 242 9.72 -9.60 -3.57
CA PHE A 242 8.60 -10.50 -3.28
C PHE A 242 8.38 -10.55 -1.77
N TYR A 243 7.14 -10.33 -1.34
CA TYR A 243 6.78 -10.21 0.07
C TYR A 243 5.84 -11.34 0.48
N TYR A 244 6.35 -12.24 1.31
CA TYR A 244 5.62 -13.34 1.91
C TYR A 244 5.18 -12.95 3.31
N ASN A 245 3.87 -12.92 3.56
CA ASN A 245 3.31 -12.69 4.89
C ASN A 245 3.62 -13.86 5.83
N VAL A 246 3.38 -13.65 7.12
CA VAL A 246 3.44 -14.75 8.10
C VAL A 246 2.55 -15.90 7.63
N TYR A 247 3.04 -17.12 7.81
CA TYR A 247 2.42 -18.38 7.35
C TYR A 247 2.45 -18.67 5.84
N ASP A 248 2.79 -17.72 4.97
CA ASP A 248 2.83 -18.00 3.52
C ASP A 248 3.83 -19.12 3.20
N ILE A 249 5.06 -18.99 3.70
CA ILE A 249 6.14 -19.97 3.47
C ILE A 249 6.92 -20.34 4.74
N ALA A 250 6.60 -19.75 5.89
CA ALA A 250 7.28 -20.05 7.15
C ALA A 250 6.37 -19.83 8.37
N PRO A 251 6.68 -20.43 9.54
CA PRO A 251 5.90 -20.24 10.75
C PRO A 251 5.90 -18.78 11.21
N TYR A 252 4.81 -18.36 11.88
CA TYR A 252 4.60 -16.99 12.36
C TYR A 252 5.79 -16.36 13.08
N VAL A 253 6.51 -17.14 13.89
CA VAL A 253 7.65 -16.66 14.69
C VAL A 253 8.82 -16.15 13.84
N MET A 254 8.93 -16.60 12.59
CA MET A 254 9.93 -16.12 11.63
C MET A 254 9.56 -14.76 11.02
N GLY A 255 8.32 -14.32 11.20
CA GLY A 255 7.81 -13.08 10.64
C GLY A 255 7.55 -13.16 9.13
N ALA A 256 7.30 -12.00 8.53
CA ALA A 256 7.22 -11.88 7.08
C ALA A 256 8.62 -11.99 6.44
N ILE A 257 8.67 -12.52 5.23
CA ILE A 257 9.91 -12.78 4.48
C ILE A 257 9.92 -11.94 3.21
N GLU A 258 11.00 -11.22 2.99
CA GLU A 258 11.23 -10.42 1.78
C GLU A 258 12.38 -11.03 0.98
N ILE A 259 12.13 -11.33 -0.30
CA ILE A 259 13.16 -11.81 -1.23
C ILE A 259 13.29 -10.80 -2.36
N SER A 260 14.41 -10.09 -2.40
CA SER A 260 14.69 -9.06 -3.41
C SER A 260 15.57 -9.62 -4.53
N LEU A 261 15.07 -9.57 -5.77
CA LEU A 261 15.78 -9.97 -6.97
C LEU A 261 16.14 -8.72 -7.81
N PRO A 262 17.43 -8.42 -8.01
CA PRO A 262 17.87 -7.37 -8.93
C PRO A 262 17.42 -7.62 -10.37
N TRP A 263 17.18 -6.56 -11.13
CA TRP A 263 16.77 -6.64 -12.55
C TRP A 263 17.72 -7.49 -13.39
N GLU A 264 19.02 -7.43 -13.12
CA GLU A 264 20.06 -8.17 -13.84
C GLU A 264 19.89 -9.69 -13.70
N MET A 265 19.44 -10.16 -12.53
CA MET A 265 19.21 -11.61 -12.29
C MET A 265 18.02 -12.14 -13.08
N MET A 266 17.03 -11.29 -13.32
CA MET A 266 15.77 -11.66 -13.97
C MET A 266 15.73 -11.32 -15.46
N GLN A 267 16.76 -10.66 -16.01
CA GLN A 267 16.74 -10.09 -17.35
C GLN A 267 16.32 -11.08 -18.45
N HIS A 268 16.71 -12.34 -18.32
CA HIS A 268 16.41 -13.40 -19.29
C HIS A 268 14.97 -13.95 -19.20
N LEU A 269 14.24 -13.61 -18.13
CA LEU A 269 12.84 -14.00 -17.91
C LEU A 269 11.85 -12.87 -18.26
N LEU A 270 12.32 -11.63 -18.41
CA LEU A 270 11.46 -10.47 -18.65
C LEU A 270 10.80 -10.54 -20.02
N SER A 271 9.55 -10.08 -20.11
CA SER A 271 8.84 -9.98 -21.37
C SER A 271 9.43 -8.89 -22.28
N ASP A 272 9.47 -9.13 -23.59
CA ASP A 272 9.91 -8.12 -24.57
C ASP A 272 8.94 -6.92 -24.65
N SER A 273 7.70 -7.09 -24.21
CA SER A 273 6.66 -6.06 -24.18
C SER A 273 6.77 -5.11 -22.98
N LEU A 274 7.80 -5.26 -22.14
CA LEU A 274 7.94 -4.52 -20.89
C LEU A 274 8.29 -3.04 -21.09
N GLN A 275 7.29 -2.25 -21.48
CA GLN A 275 7.35 -0.79 -21.52
C GLN A 275 7.56 -0.15 -20.13
N ILE A 276 7.32 -0.93 -19.06
CA ILE A 276 7.49 -0.51 -17.67
C ILE A 276 8.98 -0.36 -17.30
N THR A 277 9.91 -0.98 -18.05
CA THR A 277 11.34 -0.80 -17.76
C THR A 277 11.83 0.63 -17.91
N GLU A 278 11.23 1.47 -18.76
CA GLU A 278 11.64 2.89 -18.86
C GLU A 278 11.13 3.76 -17.70
N SER A 279 10.06 3.35 -17.03
CA SER A 279 9.53 4.03 -15.84
C SER A 279 10.18 3.56 -14.54
N VAL A 280 10.72 2.34 -14.54
CA VAL A 280 11.38 1.72 -13.39
C VAL A 280 12.91 1.85 -13.43
N ARG A 281 13.55 1.85 -14.61
CA ARG A 281 14.97 2.18 -14.82
C ARG A 281 15.20 3.70 -14.93
#